data_AF-A0A846G8Y7-F1
#
_entry.id   AF-A0A846G8Y7-F1
#
_cell.length_a   1.000
_cell.length_b   1.000
_cell.length_c   1.000
_cell.angle_alpha   90.00
_cell.angle_beta   90.00
_cell.angle_gamma   90.00
#
_symmetry.space_group_name_H-M   'P 1'
#
loop_
_entity.id
_entity.type
_entity.pdbx_description
1 polymer ?
#
loop_
_entity_poly.entity_id
_entity_poly.type
_entity_poly.pdbx_seq_one_letter_code
_entity_poly.pdbx_strand_id
1 'polypeptide(L)'
;MKISQIIRLVIITLVGLIFSLLLMGKALALSQIYDGNSQCISQSRKTLTDAKICATIENGNVVFRGEGNNNQQGIYLYMNGYLKTIANQNTPMPEGTGKFTQFGICPAFDKDNVVFIAQGSEDQQGIYISIDGFLSKVTNRKTSIPNGKGTFTEFGSCLAIDNETVVFIANGNNNQQGIYIYQGGLLSTIVDRTTPIPGGKGTFTGFGSCAAIDNEKVLFLGYGDNNQQGIYTHFNDSLFAIADINTPIPGGKDSFTSFGSIK
;
A
#
# COMPACT_ATOMS: atom_id res chain seq x y z
N MET A 1 34.66 -51.17 -2.29
CA MET A 1 33.56 -50.20 -2.41
C MET A 1 34.19 -48.81 -2.41
N LYS A 2 34.15 -48.13 -3.56
CA LYS A 2 35.32 -47.45 -4.15
C LYS A 2 35.38 -45.94 -3.85
N ILE A 3 36.63 -45.49 -3.67
CA ILE A 3 37.16 -44.12 -3.55
C ILE A 3 36.57 -43.09 -4.55
N SER A 4 35.93 -43.52 -5.65
CA SER A 4 35.30 -42.62 -6.62
C SER A 4 34.04 -41.91 -6.13
N GLN A 5 33.34 -42.43 -5.11
CA GLN A 5 32.20 -41.71 -4.51
C GLN A 5 32.65 -40.59 -3.56
N ILE A 6 33.81 -40.73 -2.91
CA ILE A 6 34.36 -39.71 -2.01
C ILE A 6 34.94 -38.54 -2.82
N ILE A 7 35.60 -38.81 -3.96
CA ILE A 7 36.13 -37.75 -4.84
C ILE A 7 34.99 -36.94 -5.52
N ARG A 8 33.88 -37.60 -5.92
CA ARG A 8 32.69 -36.90 -6.42
C ARG A 8 32.03 -36.04 -5.34
N LEU A 9 32.00 -36.50 -4.09
CA LEU A 9 31.39 -35.73 -2.99
C LEU A 9 32.23 -34.48 -2.66
N VAL A 10 33.56 -34.59 -2.65
CA VAL A 10 34.48 -33.48 -2.33
C VAL A 10 34.55 -32.42 -3.43
N ILE A 11 34.45 -32.79 -4.71
CA ILE A 11 34.41 -31.80 -5.81
C ILE A 11 33.07 -31.03 -5.82
N ILE A 12 31.95 -31.68 -5.49
CA ILE A 12 30.63 -31.02 -5.40
C ILE A 12 30.57 -30.05 -4.21
N THR A 13 31.21 -30.36 -3.07
CA THR A 13 31.26 -29.43 -1.93
C THR A 13 32.19 -28.25 -2.16
N LEU A 14 33.30 -28.42 -2.90
CA LEU A 14 34.25 -27.33 -3.15
C LEU A 14 33.74 -26.33 -4.21
N VAL A 15 33.01 -26.80 -5.23
CA VAL A 15 32.40 -25.90 -6.24
C VAL A 15 31.21 -25.11 -5.65
N GLY A 16 30.47 -25.71 -4.72
CA GLY A 16 29.40 -25.03 -3.96
C GLY A 16 29.92 -23.93 -3.01
N LEU A 17 31.05 -24.16 -2.34
CA LEU A 17 31.66 -23.16 -1.43
C LEU A 17 32.37 -22.01 -2.18
N ILE A 18 32.89 -22.25 -3.38
CA ILE A 18 33.48 -21.18 -4.20
C ILE A 18 32.39 -20.32 -4.86
N PHE A 19 31.23 -20.90 -5.23
CA PHE A 19 30.06 -20.12 -5.66
C PHE A 19 29.40 -19.35 -4.51
N SER A 20 29.42 -19.87 -3.27
CA SER A 20 28.93 -19.12 -2.11
C SER A 20 29.86 -17.98 -1.72
N LEU A 21 31.19 -18.13 -1.86
CA LEU A 21 32.13 -17.05 -1.54
C LEU A 21 32.16 -15.92 -2.58
N LEU A 22 31.88 -16.18 -3.86
CA LEU A 22 31.75 -15.10 -4.86
C LEU A 22 30.42 -14.34 -4.78
N LEU A 23 29.37 -14.92 -4.16
CA LEU A 23 28.10 -14.22 -3.88
C LEU A 23 28.07 -13.56 -2.49
N MET A 24 28.96 -13.93 -1.57
CA MET A 24 29.05 -13.33 -0.22
C MET A 24 29.49 -11.85 -0.21
N GLY A 25 29.98 -11.32 -1.33
CA GLY A 25 30.32 -9.90 -1.46
C GLY A 25 29.15 -8.97 -1.82
N LYS A 26 27.99 -9.49 -2.23
CA LYS A 26 26.86 -8.65 -2.71
C LYS A 26 25.45 -9.11 -2.31
N ALA A 27 25.28 -10.23 -1.60
CA ALA A 27 23.95 -10.80 -1.30
C ALA A 27 23.61 -10.90 0.20
N LEU A 28 24.23 -10.09 1.06
CA LEU A 28 23.82 -9.94 2.46
C LEU A 28 22.69 -8.89 2.58
N ALA A 29 21.47 -9.23 2.13
CA ALA A 29 20.26 -8.48 2.49
C ALA A 29 18.92 -9.18 2.23
N LEU A 30 18.84 -10.24 1.41
CA LEU A 30 17.53 -10.74 0.93
C LEU A 30 16.98 -12.03 1.56
N SER A 31 17.69 -12.70 2.46
CA SER A 31 17.26 -14.03 2.96
C SER A 31 16.42 -14.04 4.24
N GLN A 32 15.86 -12.91 4.68
CA GLN A 32 14.98 -12.86 5.87
C GLN A 32 13.60 -12.22 5.65
N ILE A 33 13.18 -12.00 4.40
CA ILE A 33 11.86 -11.41 4.08
C ILE A 33 10.95 -12.54 3.58
N TYR A 34 10.53 -13.43 4.48
CA TYR A 34 9.39 -14.33 4.20
C TYR A 34 8.64 -14.61 5.50
N ASP A 35 7.71 -13.71 5.79
CA ASP A 35 6.55 -13.91 6.64
C ASP A 35 5.38 -13.63 5.68
N GLY A 36 4.57 -14.64 5.39
CA GLY A 36 3.49 -14.62 4.40
C GLY A 36 2.30 -13.73 4.77
N ASN A 37 2.57 -12.53 5.30
CA ASN A 37 1.59 -11.50 5.59
C ASN A 37 2.08 -10.19 4.99
N SER A 38 1.32 -9.63 4.05
CA SER A 38 1.48 -8.26 3.57
C SER A 38 1.41 -7.31 4.77
N GLN A 39 2.55 -6.82 5.26
CA GLN A 39 2.63 -5.74 6.23
C GLN A 39 3.75 -4.77 5.88
N CYS A 40 3.50 -3.47 6.08
CA CYS A 40 4.58 -2.55 6.48
C CYS A 40 5.25 -3.15 7.73
N ILE A 41 6.50 -3.58 7.62
CA ILE A 41 7.25 -4.22 8.69
C ILE A 41 7.66 -3.14 9.72
N SER A 42 7.23 -3.28 10.97
CA SER A 42 7.81 -2.54 12.10
C SER A 42 8.30 -3.49 13.21
N GLN A 43 9.63 -3.56 13.33
CA GLN A 43 10.50 -4.08 14.43
C GLN A 43 10.54 -5.60 14.65
N SER A 44 11.65 -6.30 14.99
CA SER A 44 12.98 -5.99 15.57
C SER A 44 13.94 -7.18 15.26
N ARG A 45 15.29 -7.17 15.25
CA ARG A 45 16.34 -6.53 16.09
C ARG A 45 17.68 -6.36 15.34
N LYS A 46 18.36 -5.28 15.72
CA LYS A 46 19.79 -4.88 15.54
C LYS A 46 20.17 -4.13 14.26
N THR A 47 20.12 -2.79 14.43
CA THR A 47 20.75 -1.68 13.68
C THR A 47 20.27 -1.39 12.25
N LEU A 48 19.01 -0.93 12.17
CA LEU A 48 18.56 0.12 11.25
C LEU A 48 17.89 1.20 12.11
N THR A 49 18.68 2.05 12.73
CA THR A 49 18.16 3.22 13.43
C THR A 49 17.58 4.19 12.39
N ASP A 50 16.26 4.38 12.43
CA ASP A 50 15.44 5.37 11.70
C ASP A 50 14.92 5.12 10.27
N ALA A 51 15.18 3.99 9.62
CA ALA A 51 14.48 3.69 8.37
C ALA A 51 13.09 3.09 8.64
N LYS A 52 12.02 3.91 8.61
CA LYS A 52 10.65 3.42 8.40
C LYS A 52 10.57 2.78 7.00
N ILE A 53 10.89 1.50 6.91
CA ILE A 53 10.73 0.72 5.68
C ILE A 53 9.25 0.39 5.56
N CYS A 54 8.54 0.97 4.60
CA CYS A 54 7.36 0.32 4.06
C CYS A 54 7.67 -0.17 2.64
N ALA A 55 7.58 -1.49 2.51
CA ALA A 55 7.69 -2.22 1.27
C ALA A 55 6.48 -3.15 1.20
N THR A 56 5.92 -3.30 0.01
CA THR A 56 4.80 -4.22 -0.25
C THR A 56 5.34 -5.38 -1.06
N ILE A 57 4.96 -6.60 -0.70
CA ILE A 57 5.41 -7.83 -1.35
C ILE A 57 4.21 -8.65 -1.83
N GLU A 58 4.29 -9.13 -3.06
CA GLU A 58 3.27 -9.96 -3.68
C GLU A 58 3.96 -10.91 -4.67
N ASN A 59 3.72 -12.22 -4.57
CA ASN A 59 4.27 -13.23 -5.48
C ASN A 59 5.80 -13.15 -5.69
N GLY A 60 6.55 -12.73 -4.66
CA GLY A 60 8.00 -12.56 -4.72
C GLY A 60 8.49 -11.25 -5.36
N ASN A 61 7.58 -10.42 -5.84
CA ASN A 61 7.86 -9.06 -6.30
C ASN A 61 7.75 -8.09 -5.13
N VAL A 62 8.56 -7.03 -5.13
CA VAL A 62 8.62 -6.06 -4.03
C VAL A 62 8.60 -4.65 -4.58
N VAL A 63 7.66 -3.82 -4.11
CA VAL A 63 7.69 -2.37 -4.33
C VAL A 63 8.11 -1.66 -3.05
N PHE A 64 8.97 -0.66 -3.15
CA PHE A 64 9.45 0.08 -2.00
C PHE A 64 9.89 1.49 -2.36
N ARG A 65 9.87 2.37 -1.36
CA ARG A 65 10.55 3.67 -1.43
C ARG A 65 12.01 3.49 -1.03
N GLY A 66 12.92 3.92 -1.90
CA GLY A 66 14.36 3.97 -1.61
C GLY A 66 14.79 5.39 -1.27
N GLU A 67 15.68 5.51 -0.28
CA GLU A 67 16.42 6.74 0.04
C GLU A 67 17.92 6.53 -0.16
N GLY A 68 18.60 7.53 -0.73
CA GLY A 68 20.04 7.54 -0.95
C GLY A 68 20.71 8.80 -0.39
N ASN A 69 22.03 8.90 -0.63
CA ASN A 69 22.82 10.06 -0.22
C ASN A 69 22.20 11.38 -0.73
N ASN A 70 22.34 12.45 0.05
CA ASN A 70 21.74 13.76 -0.23
C ASN A 70 20.21 13.72 -0.30
N ASN A 71 19.57 12.82 0.45
CA ASN A 71 18.12 12.66 0.49
C ASN A 71 17.52 12.39 -0.90
N GLN A 72 18.25 11.63 -1.73
CA GLN A 72 17.75 11.16 -3.02
C GLN A 72 16.63 10.16 -2.78
N GLN A 73 15.49 10.33 -3.44
CA GLN A 73 14.33 9.46 -3.23
C GLN A 73 13.77 8.91 -4.54
N GLY A 74 13.17 7.72 -4.46
CA GLY A 74 12.41 7.14 -5.56
C GLY A 74 11.56 5.94 -5.13
N ILE A 75 10.68 5.54 -6.03
CA ILE A 75 9.89 4.32 -5.95
C ILE A 75 10.49 3.29 -6.90
N TYR A 76 10.73 2.10 -6.37
CA TYR A 76 11.40 1.02 -7.08
C TYR A 76 10.57 -0.25 -6.99
N LEU A 77 10.59 -1.03 -8.07
CA LEU A 77 9.95 -2.34 -8.18
C LEU A 77 11.04 -3.39 -8.45
N TYR A 78 11.15 -4.37 -7.57
CA TYR A 78 11.93 -5.57 -7.81
C TYR A 78 11.01 -6.67 -8.32
N MET A 79 11.25 -7.13 -9.55
CA MET A 79 10.42 -8.13 -10.22
C MET A 79 11.27 -8.98 -11.14
N ASN A 80 11.03 -10.30 -11.15
CA ASN A 80 11.72 -11.27 -12.01
C ASN A 80 13.26 -11.20 -11.92
N GLY A 81 13.81 -10.84 -10.76
CA GLY A 81 15.25 -10.73 -10.55
C GLY A 81 15.87 -9.35 -10.87
N TYR A 82 15.07 -8.41 -11.36
CA TYR A 82 15.54 -7.09 -11.80
C TYR A 82 14.93 -5.97 -10.96
N LEU A 83 15.74 -4.94 -10.72
CA LEU A 83 15.28 -3.70 -10.08
C LEU A 83 14.91 -2.68 -11.17
N LYS A 84 13.66 -2.23 -11.15
CA LYS A 84 13.10 -1.20 -12.04
C LYS A 84 12.84 0.08 -11.24
N THR A 85 13.25 1.22 -11.78
CA THR A 85 12.83 2.53 -11.27
C THR A 85 11.43 2.83 -11.81
N ILE A 86 10.47 3.06 -10.92
CA ILE A 86 9.13 3.50 -11.29
C ILE A 86 9.10 5.02 -11.40
N ALA A 87 9.61 5.70 -10.38
CA ALA A 87 9.78 7.16 -10.38
C ALA A 87 10.90 7.57 -9.42
N ASN A 88 11.57 8.68 -9.70
CA ASN A 88 12.51 9.31 -8.78
C ASN A 88 12.42 10.83 -8.89
N GLN A 89 13.25 11.57 -8.15
CA GLN A 89 13.25 13.04 -8.19
C GLN A 89 13.67 13.66 -9.54
N ASN A 90 14.12 12.86 -10.51
CA ASN A 90 14.35 13.32 -11.88
C ASN A 90 13.13 13.12 -12.79
N THR A 91 12.14 12.32 -12.37
CA THR A 91 10.92 12.06 -13.12
C THR A 91 10.02 13.31 -13.15
N PRO A 92 9.60 13.77 -14.33
CA PRO A 92 8.59 14.83 -14.45
C PRO A 92 7.30 14.44 -13.75
N MET A 93 6.65 15.40 -13.08
CA MET A 93 5.39 15.16 -12.38
C MET A 93 4.23 15.17 -13.40
N PRO A 94 3.49 14.06 -13.59
CA PRO A 94 2.36 14.02 -14.52
C PRO A 94 1.32 15.08 -14.17
N GLU A 95 0.92 15.87 -15.17
CA GLU A 95 -0.05 16.98 -15.05
C GLU A 95 0.28 17.99 -13.93
N GLY A 96 1.56 18.09 -13.55
CA GLY A 96 2.09 19.07 -12.61
C GLY A 96 3.13 19.97 -13.27
N THR A 97 3.70 20.87 -12.48
CA THR A 97 4.87 21.66 -12.87
C THR A 97 6.14 21.03 -12.31
N GLY A 98 7.18 20.89 -13.15
CA GLY A 98 8.49 20.39 -12.73
C GLY A 98 8.55 18.87 -12.52
N LYS A 99 9.28 18.47 -11.48
CA LYS A 99 9.62 17.07 -11.16
C LYS A 99 9.16 16.71 -9.75
N PHE A 100 9.13 15.42 -9.44
CA PHE A 100 8.93 15.01 -8.05
C PHE A 100 10.06 15.49 -7.14
N THR A 101 9.70 15.89 -5.93
CA THR A 101 10.62 16.36 -4.88
C THR A 101 10.66 15.41 -3.69
N GLN A 102 9.55 14.71 -3.41
CA GLN A 102 9.43 13.77 -2.30
C GLN A 102 8.44 12.65 -2.62
N PHE A 103 8.63 11.49 -2.01
CA PHE A 103 7.74 10.34 -2.15
C PHE A 103 7.16 9.93 -0.78
N GLY A 104 5.91 9.47 -0.79
CA GLY A 104 5.26 8.86 0.36
C GLY A 104 5.93 7.54 0.76
N ILE A 105 5.80 7.16 2.02
CA ILE A 105 6.56 6.04 2.60
C ILE A 105 6.11 4.69 2.03
N CYS A 106 4.81 4.51 1.79
CA CYS A 106 4.21 3.22 1.49
C CYS A 106 3.63 3.20 0.07
N PRO A 107 4.38 2.73 -0.96
CA PRO A 107 3.77 2.41 -2.24
C PRO A 107 2.98 1.09 -2.15
N ALA A 108 1.96 0.94 -3.00
CA ALA A 108 1.22 -0.30 -3.19
C ALA A 108 1.34 -0.76 -4.65
N PHE A 109 1.11 -2.04 -4.90
CA PHE A 109 1.18 -2.60 -6.23
C PHE A 109 0.30 -3.84 -6.37
N ASP A 110 -0.15 -4.10 -7.61
CA ASP A 110 -0.79 -5.34 -8.06
C ASP A 110 -0.12 -5.73 -9.37
N LYS A 111 0.42 -6.95 -9.45
CA LYS A 111 1.25 -7.40 -10.59
C LYS A 111 2.41 -6.43 -10.82
N ASP A 112 2.43 -5.68 -11.92
CA ASP A 112 3.43 -4.66 -12.28
C ASP A 112 2.92 -3.23 -12.19
N ASN A 113 1.66 -3.04 -11.80
CA ASN A 113 1.05 -1.74 -11.61
C ASN A 113 1.41 -1.18 -10.23
N VAL A 114 2.04 0.00 -10.19
CA VAL A 114 2.56 0.59 -8.95
C VAL A 114 1.87 1.91 -8.66
N VAL A 115 1.27 2.04 -7.47
CA VAL A 115 0.64 3.28 -7.00
C VAL A 115 1.39 3.86 -5.82
N PHE A 116 1.56 5.18 -5.81
CA PHE A 116 2.31 5.89 -4.77
C PHE A 116 1.86 7.33 -4.60
N ILE A 117 2.08 7.88 -3.41
CA ILE A 117 1.97 9.32 -3.14
C ILE A 117 3.29 9.98 -3.47
N ALA A 118 3.24 11.16 -4.11
CA ALA A 118 4.41 11.99 -4.32
C ALA A 118 4.09 13.47 -4.20
N GLN A 119 5.13 14.26 -3.94
CA GLN A 119 5.11 15.71 -3.90
C GLN A 119 5.98 16.29 -5.02
N GLY A 120 5.67 17.52 -5.43
CA GLY A 120 6.44 18.34 -6.36
C GLY A 120 6.74 19.71 -5.75
N SER A 121 7.22 20.63 -6.56
CA SER A 121 7.39 22.04 -6.16
C SER A 121 6.04 22.71 -5.85
N GLU A 122 6.07 23.84 -5.16
CA GLU A 122 4.88 24.67 -4.91
C GLU A 122 3.74 23.90 -4.20
N ASP A 123 4.09 23.08 -3.21
CA ASP A 123 3.16 22.27 -2.41
C ASP A 123 2.25 21.32 -3.21
N GLN A 124 2.65 20.99 -4.46
CA GLN A 124 1.98 19.98 -5.25
C GLN A 124 2.11 18.62 -4.56
N GLN A 125 0.99 17.93 -4.37
CA GLN A 125 0.96 16.55 -3.89
C GLN A 125 -0.17 15.82 -4.58
N GLY A 126 0.08 14.55 -4.91
CA GLY A 126 -0.92 13.68 -5.52
C GLY A 126 -0.62 12.20 -5.32
N ILE A 127 -1.56 11.40 -5.80
CA ILE A 127 -1.46 9.96 -5.96
C ILE A 127 -1.21 9.70 -7.44
N TYR A 128 -0.22 8.85 -7.72
CA TYR A 128 0.26 8.53 -9.05
C TYR A 128 0.26 7.02 -9.23
N ILE A 129 -0.01 6.58 -10.45
CA ILE A 129 0.00 5.17 -10.82
C ILE A 129 0.91 4.97 -12.02
N SER A 130 1.69 3.89 -12.02
CA SER A 130 2.43 3.41 -13.17
C SER A 130 1.78 2.14 -13.70
N ILE A 131 1.37 2.16 -14.97
CA ILE A 131 0.76 1.03 -15.70
C ILE A 131 1.58 0.84 -16.97
N ASP A 132 2.05 -0.37 -17.25
CA ASP A 132 2.90 -0.68 -18.43
C ASP A 132 4.12 0.26 -18.58
N GLY A 133 4.62 0.80 -17.47
CA GLY A 133 5.72 1.78 -17.45
C GLY A 133 5.34 3.22 -17.82
N PHE A 134 4.07 3.48 -18.15
CA PHE A 134 3.53 4.84 -18.27
C PHE A 134 3.14 5.34 -16.88
N LEU A 135 3.48 6.60 -16.58
CA LEU A 135 3.14 7.22 -15.31
C LEU A 135 1.99 8.21 -15.51
N SER A 136 0.94 8.08 -14.71
CA SER A 136 -0.25 8.91 -14.77
C SER A 136 -0.69 9.37 -13.38
N LYS A 137 -1.46 10.46 -13.33
CA LYS A 137 -2.03 11.00 -12.10
C LYS A 137 -3.35 10.29 -11.82
N VAL A 138 -3.50 9.77 -10.61
CA VAL A 138 -4.78 9.29 -10.06
C VAL A 138 -5.60 10.48 -9.57
N THR A 139 -4.99 11.29 -8.69
CA THR A 139 -5.59 12.53 -8.17
C THR A 139 -4.52 13.44 -7.57
N ASN A 140 -4.84 14.71 -7.30
CA ASN A 140 -3.97 15.63 -6.57
C ASN A 140 -4.79 16.59 -5.68
N ARG A 141 -4.12 17.44 -4.90
CA ARG A 141 -4.77 18.41 -4.00
C ARG A 141 -5.58 19.51 -4.71
N LYS A 142 -5.50 19.60 -6.04
CA LYS A 142 -6.31 20.50 -6.87
C LYS A 142 -7.55 19.80 -7.47
N THR A 143 -7.64 18.47 -7.36
CA THR A 143 -8.81 17.70 -7.80
C THR A 143 -10.00 18.01 -6.88
N SER A 144 -11.17 18.26 -7.47
CA SER A 144 -12.42 18.43 -6.73
C SER A 144 -12.83 17.11 -6.07
N ILE A 145 -13.35 17.19 -4.85
CA ILE A 145 -13.80 16.00 -4.11
C ILE A 145 -15.13 15.52 -4.72
N PRO A 146 -15.23 14.27 -5.22
CA PRO A 146 -16.48 13.74 -5.72
C PRO A 146 -17.54 13.73 -4.61
N ASN A 147 -18.77 14.16 -4.93
CA ASN A 147 -19.88 14.34 -3.98
C ASN A 147 -19.60 15.27 -2.77
N GLY A 148 -18.43 15.93 -2.73
CA GLY A 148 -18.01 16.83 -1.67
C GLY A 148 -17.99 18.29 -2.11
N LYS A 149 -17.32 19.12 -1.30
CA LYS A 149 -17.08 20.56 -1.57
C LYS A 149 -15.59 20.85 -1.58
N GLY A 150 -15.15 21.64 -2.55
CA GLY A 150 -13.76 22.04 -2.69
C GLY A 150 -12.86 20.90 -3.17
N THR A 151 -11.58 20.95 -2.80
CA THR A 151 -10.55 19.99 -3.24
C THR A 151 -9.94 19.22 -2.08
N PHE A 152 -9.23 18.14 -2.38
CA PHE A 152 -8.51 17.36 -1.37
C PHE A 152 -7.44 18.21 -0.67
N THR A 153 -7.37 18.08 0.64
CA THR A 153 -6.36 18.76 1.46
C THR A 153 -5.24 17.82 1.89
N GLU A 154 -5.51 16.52 1.97
CA GLU A 154 -4.60 15.48 2.44
C GLU A 154 -5.00 14.10 1.89
N PHE A 155 -4.00 13.24 1.64
CA PHE A 155 -4.19 11.84 1.28
C PHE A 155 -3.68 10.95 2.41
N GLY A 156 -4.44 9.91 2.74
CA GLY A 156 -4.02 8.86 3.68
C GLY A 156 -2.78 8.14 3.16
N SER A 157 -1.89 7.73 4.06
CA SER A 157 -0.61 7.12 3.68
C SER A 157 -0.74 5.70 3.10
N CYS A 158 -1.92 5.10 3.20
CA CYS A 158 -2.22 3.74 2.76
C CYS A 158 -3.00 3.78 1.46
N LEU A 159 -2.50 3.08 0.45
CA LEU A 159 -3.10 2.94 -0.87
C LEU A 159 -3.38 1.46 -1.12
N ALA A 160 -4.45 1.16 -1.82
CA ALA A 160 -4.71 -0.18 -2.32
C ALA A 160 -4.95 -0.14 -3.82
N ILE A 161 -4.56 -1.21 -4.51
CA ILE A 161 -4.72 -1.36 -5.95
C ILE A 161 -5.06 -2.80 -6.28
N ASP A 162 -6.00 -3.00 -7.21
CA ASP A 162 -6.32 -4.28 -7.84
C ASP A 162 -6.77 -4.00 -9.28
N ASN A 163 -6.15 -4.65 -10.26
CA ASN A 163 -6.49 -4.51 -11.69
C ASN A 163 -6.65 -3.03 -12.11
N GLU A 164 -5.62 -2.23 -11.86
CA GLU A 164 -5.55 -0.77 -12.17
C GLU A 164 -6.55 0.11 -11.40
N THR A 165 -7.38 -0.48 -10.55
CA THR A 165 -8.34 0.23 -9.70
C THR A 165 -7.67 0.62 -8.42
N VAL A 166 -7.62 1.93 -8.12
CA VAL A 166 -6.96 2.46 -6.92
C VAL A 166 -8.00 2.87 -5.90
N VAL A 167 -7.84 2.39 -4.67
CA VAL A 167 -8.63 2.82 -3.51
C VAL A 167 -7.74 3.55 -2.52
N PHE A 168 -8.23 4.67 -2.02
CA PHE A 168 -7.50 5.49 -1.07
C PHE A 168 -8.44 6.29 -0.16
N ILE A 169 -7.90 6.70 0.99
CA ILE A 169 -8.57 7.58 1.94
C ILE A 169 -8.06 8.99 1.72
N ALA A 170 -8.94 9.98 1.76
CA ALA A 170 -8.55 11.38 1.63
C ALA A 170 -9.42 12.31 2.46
N ASN A 171 -8.85 13.45 2.83
CA ASN A 171 -9.51 14.49 3.58
C ASN A 171 -9.73 15.73 2.71
N GLY A 172 -10.75 16.51 3.06
CA GLY A 172 -11.02 17.84 2.53
C GLY A 172 -11.22 18.85 3.65
N ASN A 173 -11.45 20.10 3.25
CA ASN A 173 -11.80 21.17 4.19
C ASN A 173 -13.11 20.85 4.94
N ASN A 174 -13.34 21.53 6.07
CA ASN A 174 -14.54 21.39 6.90
C ASN A 174 -14.80 19.96 7.37
N ASN A 175 -13.72 19.25 7.74
CA ASN A 175 -13.78 17.90 8.31
C ASN A 175 -14.37 16.86 7.35
N GLN A 176 -14.31 17.11 6.03
CA GLN A 176 -14.65 16.12 5.02
C GLN A 176 -13.62 15.01 5.03
N GLN A 177 -14.08 13.78 5.03
CA GLN A 177 -13.25 12.58 4.89
C GLN A 177 -14.07 11.53 4.15
N GLY A 178 -13.38 10.75 3.31
CA GLY A 178 -14.01 9.65 2.60
C GLY A 178 -13.00 8.62 2.11
N ILE A 179 -13.55 7.54 1.60
CA ILE A 179 -12.86 6.50 0.85
C ILE A 179 -13.25 6.68 -0.61
N TYR A 180 -12.25 6.81 -1.46
CA TYR A 180 -12.41 7.14 -2.87
C TYR A 180 -11.82 6.04 -3.73
N ILE A 181 -12.37 5.89 -4.92
CA ILE A 181 -11.96 4.93 -5.92
C ILE A 181 -11.64 5.65 -7.22
N TYR A 182 -10.52 5.25 -7.84
CA TYR A 182 -10.18 5.63 -9.20
C TYR A 182 -10.17 4.39 -10.08
N GLN A 183 -11.05 4.37 -11.08
CA GLN A 183 -11.24 3.24 -11.98
C GLN A 183 -11.58 3.75 -13.38
N GLY A 184 -10.91 3.22 -14.41
CA GLY A 184 -11.20 3.59 -15.80
C GLY A 184 -11.07 5.09 -16.09
N GLY A 185 -10.18 5.80 -15.40
CA GLY A 185 -10.00 7.24 -15.56
C GLY A 185 -10.97 8.10 -14.74
N LEU A 186 -11.91 7.49 -14.01
CA LEU A 186 -12.93 8.20 -13.23
C LEU A 186 -12.63 8.11 -11.75
N LEU A 187 -12.75 9.25 -11.06
CA LEU A 187 -12.66 9.34 -9.61
C LEU A 187 -14.06 9.44 -8.99
N SER A 188 -14.38 8.55 -8.07
CA SER A 188 -15.69 8.46 -7.40
C SER A 188 -15.55 8.24 -5.89
N THR A 189 -16.63 8.51 -5.16
CA THR A 189 -16.72 8.26 -3.70
C THR A 189 -17.31 6.87 -3.46
N ILE A 190 -16.64 6.06 -2.64
CA ILE A 190 -17.19 4.79 -2.15
C ILE A 190 -18.06 5.06 -0.93
N VAL A 191 -17.49 5.73 0.07
CA VAL A 191 -18.19 6.18 1.28
C VAL A 191 -17.58 7.47 1.79
N ASP A 192 -18.40 8.27 2.46
CA ASP A 192 -17.97 9.46 3.18
C ASP A 192 -18.71 9.59 4.52
N ARG A 193 -18.44 10.68 5.25
CA ARG A 193 -19.05 10.93 6.55
C ARG A 193 -20.55 11.26 6.51
N THR A 194 -21.12 11.43 5.33
CA THR A 194 -22.58 11.59 5.13
C THR A 194 -23.26 10.26 4.82
N THR A 195 -22.48 9.20 4.57
CA THR A 195 -23.00 7.88 4.25
C THR A 195 -23.57 7.20 5.51
N PRO A 196 -24.81 6.72 5.49
CA PRO A 196 -25.40 5.96 6.59
C PRO A 196 -24.61 4.68 6.90
N ILE A 197 -24.53 4.32 8.18
CA ILE A 197 -23.84 3.08 8.60
C ILE A 197 -24.75 1.87 8.37
N PRO A 198 -24.36 0.88 7.54
CA PRO A 198 -25.16 -0.33 7.35
C PRO A 198 -25.36 -1.09 8.66
N GLY A 199 -26.61 -1.42 8.98
CA GLY A 199 -26.96 -2.10 10.24
C GLY A 199 -26.76 -1.23 11.50
N GLY A 200 -26.37 0.04 11.35
CA GLY A 200 -26.04 0.95 12.42
C GLY A 200 -27.03 2.09 12.64
N LYS A 201 -26.58 3.11 13.38
CA LYS A 201 -27.32 4.36 13.57
C LYS A 201 -26.49 5.53 13.06
N GLY A 202 -27.14 6.52 12.46
CA GLY A 202 -26.47 7.71 11.95
C GLY A 202 -25.57 7.43 10.74
N THR A 203 -24.55 8.26 10.58
CA THR A 203 -23.59 8.21 9.47
C THR A 203 -22.18 7.96 10.01
N PHE A 204 -21.24 7.63 9.10
CA PHE A 204 -19.85 7.46 9.50
C PHE A 204 -19.27 8.74 10.11
N THR A 205 -18.60 8.61 11.25
CA THR A 205 -17.86 9.70 11.90
C THR A 205 -16.40 9.73 11.49
N GLY A 206 -15.89 8.64 10.90
CA GLY A 206 -14.56 8.54 10.32
C GLY A 206 -14.26 7.13 9.83
N PHE A 207 -13.06 6.95 9.29
CA PHE A 207 -12.58 5.67 8.76
C PHE A 207 -11.21 5.31 9.33
N GLY A 208 -10.84 4.03 9.23
CA GLY A 208 -9.49 3.56 9.54
C GLY A 208 -8.42 4.19 8.64
N SER A 209 -7.15 3.88 8.88
CA SER A 209 -6.04 4.45 8.09
C SER A 209 -5.83 3.82 6.71
N CYS A 210 -6.46 2.67 6.47
CA CYS A 210 -6.33 1.85 5.26
C CYS A 210 -7.70 1.33 4.81
N ALA A 211 -7.81 1.11 3.51
CA ALA A 211 -8.82 0.27 2.89
C ALA A 211 -8.10 -0.77 2.02
N ALA A 212 -8.73 -1.91 1.78
CA ALA A 212 -8.24 -2.94 0.87
C ALA A 212 -9.20 -3.08 -0.32
N ILE A 213 -8.69 -3.56 -1.44
CA ILE A 213 -9.50 -3.93 -2.61
C ILE A 213 -9.06 -5.30 -3.11
N ASP A 214 -10.03 -6.14 -3.46
CA ASP A 214 -9.83 -7.41 -4.16
C ASP A 214 -11.07 -7.72 -4.99
N ASN A 215 -10.92 -7.94 -6.30
CA ASN A 215 -12.01 -8.28 -7.22
C ASN A 215 -13.20 -7.33 -7.05
N GLU A 216 -12.95 -6.01 -7.15
CA GLU A 216 -13.92 -4.91 -7.01
C GLU A 216 -14.56 -4.76 -5.61
N LYS A 217 -14.22 -5.62 -4.64
CA LYS A 217 -14.71 -5.50 -3.27
C LYS A 217 -13.78 -4.61 -2.49
N VAL A 218 -14.30 -3.49 -2.02
CA VAL A 218 -13.57 -2.59 -1.13
C VAL A 218 -13.88 -2.96 0.30
N LEU A 219 -12.86 -3.17 1.13
CA LEU A 219 -12.97 -3.45 2.56
C LEU A 219 -12.40 -2.29 3.37
N PHE A 220 -13.11 -1.84 4.39
CA PHE A 220 -12.63 -0.75 5.24
C PHE A 220 -13.15 -0.85 6.68
N LEU A 221 -12.39 -0.27 7.60
CA LEU A 221 -12.81 -0.03 8.98
C LEU A 221 -13.55 1.30 9.04
N GLY A 222 -14.79 1.30 9.52
CA GLY A 222 -15.62 2.49 9.69
C GLY A 222 -15.99 2.73 11.15
N TYR A 223 -16.11 4.00 11.52
CA TYR A 223 -16.51 4.45 12.86
C TYR A 223 -17.82 5.23 12.81
N GLY A 224 -18.60 5.17 13.88
CA GLY A 224 -19.83 5.92 14.08
C GLY A 224 -19.90 6.54 15.47
N ASP A 225 -21.00 7.21 15.77
CA ASP A 225 -21.26 7.75 17.11
C ASP A 225 -21.41 6.63 18.16
N ASN A 226 -21.29 6.99 19.44
CA ASN A 226 -21.45 6.08 20.59
C ASN A 226 -20.53 4.85 20.52
N ASN A 227 -19.28 5.04 20.06
CA ASN A 227 -18.27 4.00 19.89
C ASN A 227 -18.65 2.89 18.88
N GLN A 228 -19.61 3.15 17.99
CA GLN A 228 -19.90 2.23 16.89
C GLN A 228 -18.66 2.07 16.01
N GLN A 229 -18.32 0.82 15.69
CA GLN A 229 -17.29 0.50 14.71
C GLN A 229 -17.60 -0.83 14.03
N GLY A 230 -17.06 -1.02 12.83
CA GLY A 230 -17.24 -2.24 12.08
C GLY A 230 -16.30 -2.35 10.89
N ILE A 231 -16.18 -3.57 10.38
CA ILE A 231 -15.58 -3.88 9.09
C ILE A 231 -16.71 -3.91 8.07
N TYR A 232 -16.63 -3.01 7.10
CA TYR A 232 -17.64 -2.83 6.07
C TYR A 232 -17.04 -3.14 4.71
N THR A 233 -17.90 -3.55 3.78
CA THR A 233 -17.50 -3.75 2.40
C THR A 233 -18.47 -3.09 1.43
N HIS A 234 -17.90 -2.56 0.36
CA HIS A 234 -18.62 -2.04 -0.79
C HIS A 234 -18.39 -2.95 -1.99
N PHE A 235 -19.46 -3.40 -2.63
CA PHE A 235 -19.44 -4.24 -3.83
C PHE A 235 -20.74 -4.07 -4.62
N ASN A 236 -20.67 -3.90 -5.94
CA ASN A 236 -21.84 -3.70 -6.82
C ASN A 236 -22.83 -2.65 -6.28
N ASP A 237 -22.31 -1.44 -6.00
CA ASP A 237 -23.06 -0.29 -5.44
C ASP A 237 -23.78 -0.57 -4.11
N SER A 238 -23.45 -1.68 -3.46
CA SER A 238 -24.04 -2.11 -2.21
C SER A 238 -23.00 -2.00 -1.10
N LEU A 239 -23.41 -1.39 0.01
CA LEU A 239 -22.61 -1.26 1.21
C LEU A 239 -23.21 -2.09 2.34
N PHE A 240 -22.42 -3.00 2.92
CA PHE A 240 -22.87 -3.85 4.02
C PHE A 240 -21.78 -4.07 5.07
N ALA A 241 -22.20 -4.39 6.29
CA ALA A 241 -21.30 -4.79 7.35
C ALA A 241 -20.90 -6.27 7.18
N ILE A 242 -19.60 -6.56 7.29
CA ILE A 242 -19.09 -7.94 7.44
C ILE A 242 -19.14 -8.34 8.91
N ALA A 243 -18.68 -7.45 9.78
CA ALA A 243 -18.77 -7.58 11.23
C ALA A 243 -18.78 -6.19 11.86
N ASP A 244 -19.55 -6.03 12.94
CA ASP A 244 -19.60 -4.84 13.77
C ASP A 244 -19.51 -5.21 15.25
N ILE A 245 -19.59 -4.23 16.14
CA ILE A 245 -19.55 -4.48 17.59
C ILE A 245 -20.76 -5.25 18.14
N ASN A 246 -21.82 -5.44 17.34
CA ASN A 246 -22.97 -6.25 17.71
C ASN A 246 -22.84 -7.69 17.19
N THR A 247 -21.93 -7.93 16.25
CA THR A 247 -21.70 -9.24 15.64
C THR A 247 -21.12 -10.21 16.67
N PRO A 248 -21.78 -11.36 16.94
CA PRO A 248 -21.27 -12.38 17.85
C PRO A 248 -19.92 -12.94 17.38
N ILE A 249 -19.00 -13.18 18.31
CA ILE A 249 -17.73 -13.84 18.02
C ILE A 249 -18.03 -15.31 17.66
N PRO A 250 -17.59 -15.82 16.49
CA PRO A 250 -17.79 -17.23 16.13
C PRO A 250 -17.20 -18.17 17.17
N GLY A 251 -18.04 -19.04 17.76
CA GLY A 251 -17.64 -19.95 18.85
C GLY A 251 -17.43 -19.28 20.21
N GLY A 252 -17.64 -17.97 20.32
CA GLY A 252 -17.60 -17.20 21.56
C GLY A 252 -18.96 -17.05 22.23
N LYS A 253 -18.97 -16.43 23.41
CA LYS A 253 -20.20 -16.08 24.16
C LYS A 253 -20.64 -14.62 23.99
N ASP A 254 -19.73 -13.77 23.53
CA ASP A 254 -19.90 -12.31 23.44
C ASP A 254 -19.71 -11.82 22.00
N SER A 255 -19.97 -10.53 21.75
CA SER A 255 -19.75 -9.85 20.46
C SER A 255 -18.38 -9.19 20.38
N PHE A 256 -17.96 -8.81 19.17
CA PHE A 256 -16.73 -8.04 18.97
C PHE A 256 -16.79 -6.70 19.73
N THR A 257 -15.67 -6.27 20.31
CA THR A 257 -15.58 -4.96 21.01
C THR A 257 -14.75 -3.94 20.26
N SER A 258 -13.89 -4.39 19.34
CA SER A 258 -13.02 -3.55 18.52
C SER A 258 -12.46 -4.30 17.33
N PHE A 259 -12.07 -3.57 16.29
CA PHE A 259 -11.37 -4.12 15.14
C PHE A 259 -9.98 -3.47 14.97
N GLY A 260 -9.01 -4.26 14.52
CA GLY A 260 -7.69 -3.76 14.14
C GLY A 260 -7.73 -3.05 12.77
N SER A 261 -6.67 -2.31 12.47
CA SER A 261 -6.49 -1.71 11.15
C SER A 261 -6.39 -2.78 10.07
N ILE A 262 -7.01 -2.52 8.91
CA ILE A 262 -6.79 -3.30 7.69
C ILE A 262 -5.35 -3.02 7.21
N LYS A 263 -4.70 -4.07 6.71
CA LYS A 263 -3.32 -4.04 6.23
C LYS A 263 -3.25 -4.63 4.83
#